data_AF-A0A2V9NZR0-F1
#
_entry.id   AF-A0A2V9NZR0-F1
#
_cell.length_a   1.000
_cell.length_b   1.000
_cell.length_c   1.000
_cell.angle_alpha   90.00
_cell.angle_beta   90.00
_cell.angle_gamma   90.00
#
_symmetry.space_group_name_H-M   'P 1'
#
loop_
_entity.id
_entity.type
_entity.pdbx_description
1 polymer ?
#
loop_
_entity_poly.entity_id
_entity_poly.type
_entity_poly.pdbx_seq_one_letter_code
_entity_poly.pdbx_strand_id
1 'polypeptide(L)'
;IDERKDFVFETTLGGNTMPALLKKAASSGIEVRIWYVGLESAELHIARVRSRVAMGGHDIPESKIRERYAQSRMRLIELMPALTELKVFDNSKDGDPQKGQAPSPKLLLHMNRGKIVEAYDLRQIPQWAKPILQAAIESSTKT
;
A
#
# COMPACT_ATOMS: atom_id res chain seq x y z
N ILE A 1 -20.85 4.52 -2.07
CA ILE A 1 -20.69 5.92 -2.56
C ILE A 1 -22.04 6.63 -2.49
N ASP A 2 -23.05 6.12 -3.17
CA ASP A 2 -24.37 6.79 -3.26
C ASP A 2 -25.05 6.96 -1.90
N GLU A 3 -24.96 5.96 -1.03
CA GLU A 3 -25.51 6.02 0.34
C GLU A 3 -24.65 6.81 1.35
N ARG A 4 -23.46 7.28 0.97
CA ARG A 4 -22.51 7.99 1.86
C ARG A 4 -22.21 7.32 3.20
N LYS A 5 -22.18 5.99 3.23
CA LYS A 5 -21.75 5.21 4.41
C LYS A 5 -20.23 5.01 4.42
N ASP A 6 -19.69 4.86 5.61
CA ASP A 6 -18.30 4.47 5.85
C ASP A 6 -18.13 2.97 5.63
N PHE A 7 -17.00 2.59 5.04
CA PHE A 7 -16.68 1.19 4.75
C PHE A 7 -15.16 0.98 4.79
N VAL A 8 -14.77 -0.21 5.21
CA VAL A 8 -13.38 -0.69 5.20
C VAL A 8 -13.34 -1.97 4.40
N PHE A 9 -12.36 -2.10 3.52
CA PHE A 9 -12.18 -3.27 2.68
C PHE A 9 -10.70 -3.42 2.30
N GLU A 10 -10.34 -4.63 1.87
CA GLU A 10 -9.00 -4.94 1.40
C GLU A 10 -8.95 -5.00 -0.12
N THR A 11 -7.82 -4.57 -0.69
CA THR A 11 -7.54 -4.68 -2.11
C THR A 11 -6.05 -4.85 -2.34
N THR A 12 -5.66 -5.54 -3.40
CA THR A 12 -4.25 -5.59 -3.81
C THR A 12 -3.80 -4.32 -4.51
N LEU A 13 -4.75 -3.44 -4.91
CA LEU A 13 -4.51 -2.25 -5.73
C LEU A 13 -3.80 -2.53 -7.06
N GLY A 14 -3.68 -3.79 -7.48
CA GLY A 14 -2.94 -4.19 -8.68
C GLY A 14 -3.75 -4.15 -9.97
N GLY A 15 -5.05 -3.85 -9.90
CA GLY A 15 -5.93 -3.70 -11.06
C GLY A 15 -6.44 -2.27 -11.24
N ASN A 16 -7.21 -2.01 -12.30
CA ASN A 16 -7.73 -0.68 -12.64
C ASN A 16 -8.99 -0.29 -11.84
N THR A 17 -9.82 -1.26 -11.48
CA THR A 17 -11.18 -1.00 -10.97
C THR A 17 -11.16 -0.26 -9.64
N MET A 18 -10.33 -0.70 -8.69
CA MET A 18 -10.31 -0.11 -7.35
C MET A 18 -9.75 1.32 -7.34
N PRO A 19 -8.61 1.62 -7.99
CA PRO A 19 -8.15 3.01 -8.14
C PRO A 19 -9.19 3.92 -8.79
N ALA A 20 -9.89 3.48 -9.84
CA ALA A 20 -10.92 4.28 -10.48
C ALA A 20 -12.09 4.58 -9.52
N LEU A 21 -12.53 3.57 -8.75
CA LEU A 21 -13.58 3.73 -7.74
C LEU A 21 -13.18 4.71 -6.64
N LEU A 22 -11.94 4.60 -6.13
CA LEU A 22 -11.42 5.48 -5.10
C LEU A 22 -11.28 6.93 -5.60
N LYS A 23 -10.80 7.15 -6.82
CA LYS A 23 -10.78 8.49 -7.44
C LYS A 23 -12.18 9.10 -7.53
N LYS A 24 -13.17 8.30 -7.96
CA LYS A 24 -14.58 8.72 -8.04
C LYS A 24 -15.14 9.06 -6.65
N ALA A 25 -14.82 8.28 -5.63
CA ALA A 25 -15.24 8.56 -4.26
C ALA A 25 -14.67 9.90 -3.77
N ALA A 26 -13.36 10.10 -3.93
CA ALA A 26 -12.68 11.35 -3.58
C ALA A 26 -13.27 12.57 -4.31
N SER A 27 -13.50 12.47 -5.63
CA SER A 27 -14.11 13.57 -6.40
C SER A 27 -15.56 13.84 -6.04
N SER A 28 -16.23 12.91 -5.36
CA SER A 28 -17.60 13.07 -4.84
C SER A 28 -17.62 13.61 -3.40
N GLY A 29 -16.47 14.01 -2.85
CA GLY A 29 -16.33 14.56 -1.50
C GLY A 29 -16.24 13.52 -0.39
N ILE A 30 -16.07 12.22 -0.73
CA ILE A 30 -15.85 11.16 0.26
C ILE A 30 -14.38 11.14 0.64
N GLU A 31 -14.10 11.08 1.95
CA GLU A 31 -12.72 10.91 2.41
C GLU A 31 -12.19 9.53 2.02
N VAL A 32 -11.05 9.50 1.35
CA VAL A 32 -10.37 8.25 1.00
C VAL A 32 -9.10 8.15 1.81
N ARG A 33 -9.02 7.10 2.63
CA ARG A 33 -7.88 6.82 3.51
C ARG A 33 -7.28 5.46 3.13
N ILE A 34 -5.97 5.41 2.90
CA ILE A 34 -5.27 4.19 2.51
C ILE A 34 -4.19 3.85 3.54
N TRP A 35 -4.22 2.61 4.02
CA TRP A 35 -3.11 1.95 4.69
C TRP A 35 -2.48 0.98 3.70
N TYR A 36 -1.38 1.40 3.08
CA TYR A 36 -0.65 0.58 2.12
C TYR A 36 0.43 -0.22 2.83
N VAL A 37 0.45 -1.53 2.64
CA VAL A 37 1.46 -2.43 3.22
C VAL A 37 2.27 -3.06 2.10
N GLY A 38 3.57 -2.79 2.07
CA GLY A 38 4.49 -3.34 1.08
C GLY A 38 5.53 -4.26 1.70
N LEU A 39 6.21 -5.02 0.82
CA LEU A 39 7.34 -5.87 1.14
C LEU A 39 8.56 -5.48 0.30
N GLU A 40 9.73 -5.89 0.78
CA GLU A 40 11.02 -5.61 0.16
C GLU A 40 11.12 -6.09 -1.28
N SER A 41 10.48 -7.19 -1.63
CA SER A 41 10.53 -7.75 -2.99
C SER A 41 9.30 -8.58 -3.35
N ALA A 42 9.10 -8.79 -4.66
CA ALA A 42 8.15 -9.78 -5.16
C ALA A 42 8.52 -11.21 -4.74
N GLU A 43 9.82 -11.52 -4.60
CA GLU A 43 10.27 -12.82 -4.12
C GLU A 43 9.83 -13.09 -2.68
N LEU A 44 9.87 -12.07 -1.82
CA LEU A 44 9.38 -12.20 -0.46
C LEU A 44 7.85 -12.45 -0.43
N HIS A 45 7.10 -11.82 -1.33
CA HIS A 45 5.68 -12.17 -1.51
C HIS A 45 5.52 -13.63 -1.94
N ILE A 46 6.28 -14.09 -2.93
CA ILE A 46 6.22 -15.48 -3.43
C ILE A 46 6.57 -16.46 -2.32
N ALA A 47 7.63 -16.21 -1.55
CA ALA A 47 8.03 -17.04 -0.42
C ALA A 47 6.93 -17.13 0.65
N ARG A 48 6.30 -16.00 0.99
CA ARG A 48 5.17 -15.98 1.94
C ARG A 48 3.92 -16.68 1.39
N VAL A 49 3.65 -16.59 0.09
CA VAL A 49 2.57 -17.35 -0.56
C VAL A 49 2.86 -18.85 -0.52
N ARG A 50 4.07 -19.28 -0.86
CA ARG A 50 4.48 -20.70 -0.78
C ARG A 50 4.37 -21.24 0.64
N SER A 51 4.84 -20.47 1.62
CA SER A 51 4.73 -20.83 3.05
C SER A 51 3.28 -21.03 3.48
N ARG A 52 2.37 -20.09 3.16
CA ARG A 52 0.95 -20.28 3.51
C ARG A 52 0.29 -21.45 2.75
N VAL A 53 0.68 -21.70 1.49
CA VAL A 53 0.14 -22.81 0.70
C VAL A 53 0.54 -24.15 1.32
N ALA A 54 1.79 -24.28 1.78
CA ALA A 54 2.24 -25.44 2.54
C ALA A 54 1.43 -25.68 3.83
N MET A 55 0.78 -24.63 4.36
CA MET A 55 -0.11 -24.66 5.52
C MET A 55 -1.61 -24.72 5.15
N GLY A 56 -1.95 -25.05 3.90
CA GLY A 56 -3.35 -25.19 3.44
C GLY A 56 -4.01 -23.90 2.94
N GLY A 57 -3.25 -22.81 2.76
CA GLY A 57 -3.75 -21.56 2.19
C GLY A 57 -3.92 -21.58 0.67
N HIS A 58 -4.52 -20.51 0.13
CA HIS A 58 -4.73 -20.36 -1.32
C HIS A 58 -3.47 -19.95 -2.07
N ASP A 59 -3.20 -20.61 -3.19
CA ASP A 59 -2.09 -20.30 -4.09
C ASP A 59 -2.39 -19.10 -5.01
N ILE A 60 -1.35 -18.38 -5.41
CA ILE A 60 -1.46 -17.29 -6.41
C ILE A 60 -0.31 -17.46 -7.41
N PRO A 61 -0.58 -17.47 -8.72
CA PRO A 61 0.47 -17.53 -9.73
C PRO A 61 1.52 -16.44 -9.55
N GLU A 62 2.80 -16.81 -9.61
CA GLU A 62 3.92 -15.88 -9.41
C GLU A 62 3.90 -14.70 -10.37
N SER A 63 3.47 -14.92 -11.62
CA SER A 63 3.30 -13.85 -12.62
C SER A 63 2.35 -12.77 -12.11
N LYS A 64 1.20 -13.16 -11.53
CA LYS A 64 0.25 -12.22 -10.91
C LYS A 64 0.82 -11.54 -9.69
N ILE A 65 1.65 -12.22 -8.88
CA ILE A 65 2.32 -11.61 -7.73
C ILE A 65 3.26 -10.49 -8.19
N ARG A 66 4.10 -10.78 -9.18
CA ARG A 66 5.06 -9.82 -9.75
C ARG A 66 4.37 -8.62 -10.40
N GLU A 67 3.33 -8.89 -11.19
CA GLU A 67 2.49 -7.87 -11.81
C GLU A 67 1.88 -6.96 -10.74
N ARG A 68 1.19 -7.53 -9.75
CA ARG A 68 0.55 -6.77 -8.67
C ARG A 68 1.55 -5.99 -7.84
N TYR A 69 2.73 -6.57 -7.56
CA TYR A 69 3.80 -5.90 -6.84
C TYR A 69 4.20 -4.58 -7.51
N ALA A 70 4.37 -4.58 -8.84
CA ALA A 70 4.69 -3.36 -9.58
C ALA A 70 3.48 -2.41 -9.68
N GLN A 71 2.32 -2.93 -10.12
CA GLN A 71 1.14 -2.12 -10.40
C GLN A 71 0.60 -1.42 -9.16
N SER A 72 0.53 -2.11 -8.01
CA SER A 72 -0.02 -1.54 -6.78
C SER A 72 0.68 -0.24 -6.36
N ARG A 73 2.01 -0.17 -6.50
CA ARG A 73 2.78 1.04 -6.22
C ARG A 73 2.51 2.17 -7.20
N MET A 74 2.45 1.85 -8.49
CA MET A 74 2.11 2.84 -9.51
C MET A 74 0.72 3.44 -9.25
N ARG A 75 -0.26 2.58 -8.94
CA ARG A 75 -1.63 3.03 -8.66
C ARG A 75 -1.73 3.84 -7.38
N LEU A 76 -0.96 3.48 -6.36
CA LEU A 76 -0.87 4.27 -5.14
C LEU A 76 -0.36 5.69 -5.44
N ILE A 77 0.71 5.82 -6.23
CA ILE A 77 1.27 7.10 -6.64
C ILE A 77 0.25 7.92 -7.44
N GLU A 78 -0.45 7.29 -8.40
CA GLU A 78 -1.50 7.95 -9.19
C GLU A 78 -2.71 8.39 -8.35
N LEU A 79 -3.00 7.71 -7.25
CA LEU A 79 -4.11 8.01 -6.34
C LEU A 79 -3.76 9.09 -5.33
N MET A 80 -2.47 9.17 -4.95
CA MET A 80 -1.97 9.97 -3.84
C MET A 80 -2.53 11.39 -3.75
N PRO A 81 -2.65 12.18 -4.85
CA PRO A 81 -3.18 13.54 -4.77
C PRO A 81 -4.66 13.62 -4.36
N ALA A 82 -5.42 12.55 -4.52
CA ALA A 82 -6.84 12.48 -4.20
C ALA A 82 -7.11 11.95 -2.78
N LEU A 83 -6.08 11.50 -2.05
CA LEU A 83 -6.25 10.87 -0.74
C LEU A 83 -6.39 11.91 0.37
N THR A 84 -7.34 11.65 1.27
CA THR A 84 -7.42 12.38 2.54
C THR A 84 -6.29 11.97 3.46
N GLU A 85 -5.95 10.68 3.50
CA GLU A 85 -4.87 10.16 4.32
C GLU A 85 -4.17 8.97 3.63
N LEU A 86 -2.85 8.94 3.72
CA LEU A 86 -2.04 7.82 3.26
C LEU A 86 -1.05 7.43 4.36
N LYS A 87 -1.05 6.16 4.74
CA LYS A 87 0.02 5.56 5.55
C LYS A 87 0.64 4.41 4.79
N VAL A 88 1.96 4.41 4.69
CA VAL A 88 2.74 3.37 3.99
C VAL A 88 3.57 2.62 5.03
N PHE A 89 3.41 1.30 5.05
CA PHE A 89 4.11 0.42 5.97
C PHE A 89 5.02 -0.56 5.24
N ASP A 90 6.18 -0.80 5.82
CA ASP A 90 7.04 -1.93 5.48
C ASP A 90 6.73 -3.10 6.40
N ASN A 91 6.37 -4.25 5.83
CA ASN A 91 6.14 -5.47 6.57
C ASN A 91 7.10 -6.60 6.15
N SER A 92 8.31 -6.25 5.72
CA SER A 92 9.31 -7.18 5.20
C SER A 92 9.95 -8.02 6.29
N LYS A 93 9.99 -7.52 7.53
CA LYS A 93 10.38 -8.35 8.68
C LYS A 93 9.32 -9.43 8.87
N ASP A 94 9.79 -10.67 9.04
CA ASP A 94 8.88 -11.77 9.34
C ASP A 94 8.30 -11.62 10.75
N GLY A 95 7.01 -11.90 10.85
CA GLY A 95 6.35 -12.30 12.08
C GLY A 95 5.95 -13.77 11.93
N ASP A 96 5.78 -14.44 13.05
CA ASP A 96 5.20 -15.79 13.12
C ASP A 96 3.92 -15.72 13.97
N PRO A 97 2.78 -15.31 13.38
CA PRO A 97 1.52 -15.19 14.12
C PRO A 97 1.09 -16.50 14.78
N GLN A 98 1.47 -17.63 14.20
CA GLN A 98 1.15 -18.96 14.74
C GLN A 98 1.96 -19.27 16.02
N LYS A 99 3.15 -18.69 16.16
CA LYS A 99 3.94 -18.71 17.41
C LYS A 99 3.69 -17.50 18.31
N GLY A 100 2.61 -16.75 18.08
CA GLY A 100 2.28 -15.54 18.85
C GLY A 100 3.19 -14.35 18.57
N GLN A 101 4.05 -14.43 17.55
CA GLN A 101 4.91 -13.33 17.13
C GLN A 101 4.17 -12.51 16.07
N ALA A 102 3.40 -11.52 16.53
CA ALA A 102 2.75 -10.59 15.62
C ALA A 102 3.79 -9.88 14.74
N PRO A 103 3.50 -9.66 13.44
CA PRO A 103 4.34 -8.81 12.62
C PRO A 103 4.38 -7.41 13.23
N SER A 104 5.51 -6.72 13.09
CA SER A 104 5.67 -5.31 13.48
C SER A 104 5.97 -4.48 12.24
N PRO A 105 4.93 -4.09 11.46
CA PRO A 105 5.10 -3.24 10.31
C PRO A 105 5.66 -1.88 10.72
N LYS A 106 6.63 -1.38 9.96
CA LYS A 106 7.23 -0.06 10.19
C LYS A 106 6.51 0.98 9.35
N LEU A 107 6.01 2.04 9.98
CA LEU A 107 5.49 3.20 9.26
C LEU A 107 6.64 3.91 8.55
N LEU A 108 6.60 3.97 7.22
CA LEU A 108 7.62 4.62 6.38
C LEU A 108 7.24 6.04 5.98
N LEU A 109 5.94 6.27 5.76
CA LEU A 109 5.38 7.54 5.30
C LEU A 109 3.95 7.68 5.84
N HIS A 110 3.65 8.86 6.38
CA HIS A 110 2.31 9.33 6.69
C HIS A 110 2.07 10.65 6.00
N MET A 111 1.03 10.71 5.18
CA MET A 111 0.50 11.94 4.60
C MET A 111 -0.93 12.19 5.06
N ASN A 112 -1.26 13.46 5.26
CA ASN A 112 -2.61 13.92 5.57
C ASN A 112 -2.92 15.14 4.70
N ARG A 113 -4.00 15.04 3.90
CA ARG A 113 -4.49 16.09 3.00
C ARG A 113 -3.36 16.72 2.16
N GLY A 114 -2.59 15.86 1.48
CA GLY A 114 -1.49 16.25 0.59
C GLY A 114 -0.18 16.65 1.28
N LYS A 115 -0.14 16.75 2.62
CA LYS A 115 1.06 17.11 3.39
C LYS A 115 1.72 15.89 4.00
N ILE A 116 3.04 15.82 3.94
CA ILE A 116 3.83 14.83 4.70
C ILE A 116 3.77 15.21 6.20
N VAL A 117 3.30 14.28 7.02
CA VAL A 117 3.25 14.39 8.49
C VAL A 117 4.46 13.71 9.11
N GLU A 118 4.81 12.52 8.62
CA GLU A 118 5.96 11.73 9.06
C GLU A 118 6.54 10.99 7.85
N ALA A 119 7.86 10.93 7.72
CA ALA A 119 8.51 10.16 6.67
C ALA A 119 9.91 9.73 7.09
N TYR A 120 10.35 8.58 6.60
CA TYR A 120 11.76 8.19 6.62
C TYR A 120 12.58 9.12 5.71
N ASP A 121 13.88 9.24 5.99
CA ASP A 121 14.83 9.88 5.06
C ASP A 121 14.94 9.06 3.77
N LEU A 122 15.03 9.72 2.61
CA LEU A 122 15.18 9.07 1.29
C LEU A 122 16.37 8.09 1.21
N ARG A 123 17.42 8.30 2.02
CA ARG A 123 18.59 7.42 2.10
C ARG A 123 18.34 6.18 2.96
N GLN A 124 17.38 6.25 3.88
CA GLN A 124 17.06 5.19 4.84
C GLN A 124 15.81 4.38 4.45
N ILE A 125 14.92 4.95 3.62
CA ILE A 125 13.71 4.27 3.19
C ILE A 125 14.07 3.06 2.28
N PRO A 126 13.40 1.91 2.45
CA PRO A 126 13.56 0.75 1.57
C PRO A 126 13.42 1.10 0.09
N GLN A 127 14.22 0.44 -0.76
CA GLN A 127 14.27 0.73 -2.21
C GLN A 127 12.88 0.67 -2.87
N TRP A 128 12.06 -0.31 -2.48
CA TRP A 128 10.72 -0.49 -3.04
C TRP A 128 9.79 0.70 -2.78
N ALA A 129 10.02 1.45 -1.70
CA ALA A 129 9.19 2.57 -1.27
C ALA A 129 9.73 3.94 -1.71
N LYS A 130 10.97 4.01 -2.22
CA LYS A 130 11.56 5.27 -2.70
C LYS A 130 10.69 6.02 -3.72
N PRO A 131 10.13 5.37 -4.76
CA PRO A 131 9.29 6.07 -5.73
C PRO A 131 8.03 6.68 -5.09
N ILE A 132 7.49 6.03 -4.04
CA ILE A 132 6.32 6.54 -3.31
C ILE A 132 6.71 7.78 -2.50
N LEU A 133 7.83 7.73 -1.77
CA LEU A 133 8.30 8.90 -0.99
C LEU A 133 8.67 10.07 -1.91
N GLN A 134 9.32 9.81 -3.04
CA GLN A 134 9.63 10.85 -4.01
C GLN A 134 8.35 11.52 -4.54
N ALA A 135 7.35 10.74 -4.95
CA ALA A 135 6.06 11.28 -5.39
C ALA A 135 5.35 12.08 -4.28
N ALA A 136 5.46 11.64 -3.03
CA ALA A 136 4.92 12.37 -1.88
C ALA A 136 5.57 13.76 -1.74
N ILE A 137 6.90 13.85 -1.81
CA ILE A 137 7.65 15.12 -1.74
C ILE A 137 7.26 16.04 -2.91
N GLU A 138 7.17 15.51 -4.12
CA GLU A 138 6.75 16.27 -5.30
C GLU A 138 5.30 16.76 -5.21
N SER A 139 4.42 15.99 -4.57
CA SER A 139 3.01 16.38 -4.38
C SER A 139 2.84 17.44 -3.29
N SER A 140 3.63 17.37 -2.21
CA SER A 140 3.55 18.32 -1.08
C SER A 140 4.17 19.68 -1.39
N THR A 141 5.03 19.79 -2.40
CA THR A 141 5.65 21.07 -2.81
C THR A 141 4.80 21.88 -3.80
N LYS A 142 3.77 21.26 -4.41
CA LYS A 142 2.88 21.89 -5.40
C LYS A 142 1.63 22.55 -4.81
N THR A 143 1.53 22.65 -3.47
CA THR A 143 0.38 23.23 -2.75
C THR A 143 0.82 24.44 -1.93
#